data_AF-A0A1F3T4I1-F1
#
_entry.id   AF-A0A1F3T4I1-F1
#
_cell.length_a   1.000
_cell.length_b   1.000
_cell.length_c   1.000
_cell.angle_alpha   90.00
_cell.angle_beta   90.00
_cell.angle_gamma   90.00
#
_symmetry.space_group_name_H-M   'P 1'
#
loop_
_entity.id
_entity.type
_entity.pdbx_description
1 polymer ?
#
loop_
_entity_poly.entity_id
_entity_poly.type
_entity_poly.pdbx_seq_one_letter_code
_entity_poly.pdbx_strand_id
1 'polypeptide(L)'
;MKKKLPGLVNNAGFSLVEVMVAAGVLGVVTMGSMQLMNTMSDGQRRMWQMLNLTDAIAEVQNAVRNQETCLATLNPAGPPILISTTGGASNFTVLRRADGTALVTAPTEYGTGAGRIRVDVFQLTSTGPNNVGQAKTASVVLRYRKREGAVWGAQLVRDIPIKVIPTAANRVSRCYLSDMSGPACDALGGDFDELTGRCTTIDLSLQAGADLRLPADGEICRGGVCQTVFNSNQTCPWGSMNARCVNVVGISPGGTLMCGAAPAGTACTP
;
A
#
# COMPACT_ATOMS: atom_id res chain seq x y z
N MET A 1 39.77 -59.95 44.50
CA MET A 1 39.20 -58.92 45.39
C MET A 1 37.93 -58.38 44.77
N LYS A 2 36.75 -58.79 45.27
CA LYS A 2 35.43 -58.36 44.80
C LYS A 2 34.96 -57.19 45.66
N LYS A 3 34.96 -55.97 45.14
CA LYS A 3 34.29 -54.82 45.78
C LYS A 3 32.78 -54.98 45.55
N LYS A 4 32.07 -55.31 46.64
CA LYS A 4 30.60 -55.21 46.72
C LYS A 4 30.22 -53.73 46.71
N LEU A 5 29.39 -53.32 45.75
CA LEU A 5 28.61 -52.08 45.82
C LEU A 5 27.31 -52.40 46.57
N PRO A 6 27.05 -51.81 47.75
CA PRO A 6 25.78 -51.98 48.44
C PRO A 6 24.78 -50.87 48.07
N GLY A 7 23.50 -51.26 47.98
CA GLY A 7 22.32 -50.46 48.35
C GLY A 7 21.92 -49.36 47.36
N LEU A 8 21.04 -49.63 46.38
CA LEU A 8 19.57 -49.57 46.49
C LEU A 8 18.98 -48.31 47.13
N VAL A 9 18.29 -47.54 46.27
CA VAL A 9 16.91 -47.08 46.48
C VAL A 9 16.70 -46.41 47.83
N ASN A 10 17.08 -45.13 47.91
CA ASN A 10 16.50 -44.26 48.91
C ASN A 10 15.06 -43.98 48.44
N ASN A 11 14.07 -44.33 49.26
CA ASN A 11 12.68 -43.90 49.13
C ASN A 11 12.60 -42.39 49.36
N ALA A 12 13.20 -41.62 48.44
CA ALA A 12 13.02 -40.19 48.31
C ALA A 12 11.60 -39.95 47.78
N GLY A 13 10.61 -40.22 48.63
CA GLY A 13 9.29 -39.66 48.46
C GLY A 13 9.48 -38.16 48.47
N PHE A 14 9.16 -37.50 47.35
CA PHE A 14 9.09 -36.05 47.29
C PHE A 14 8.32 -35.57 48.51
N SER A 15 8.92 -34.65 49.26
CA SER A 15 8.24 -34.07 50.42
C SER A 15 6.92 -33.47 49.94
N LEU A 16 5.83 -33.74 50.66
CA LEU A 16 4.50 -33.22 50.33
C LEU A 16 4.51 -31.68 50.20
N VAL A 17 5.42 -31.02 50.93
CA VAL A 17 5.70 -29.59 50.84
C VAL A 17 6.27 -29.19 49.47
N GLU A 18 7.14 -29.99 48.88
CA GLU A 18 7.75 -29.72 47.58
C GLU A 18 6.71 -29.84 46.45
N VAL A 19 5.80 -30.80 46.54
CA VAL A 19 4.65 -30.94 45.62
C VAL A 19 3.69 -29.76 45.75
N MET A 20 3.43 -29.27 46.97
CA MET A 20 2.59 -28.08 47.19
C MET A 20 3.22 -26.80 46.65
N VAL A 21 4.53 -26.61 46.82
CA VAL A 21 5.24 -25.44 46.27
C VAL A 21 5.25 -25.52 44.74
N ALA A 22 5.53 -26.69 44.16
CA ALA A 22 5.47 -26.89 42.71
C ALA A 22 4.05 -26.62 42.16
N ALA A 23 3.00 -27.11 42.82
CA ALA A 23 1.61 -26.84 42.46
C ALA A 23 1.25 -25.34 42.61
N GLY A 24 1.76 -24.65 43.63
CA GLY A 24 1.57 -23.22 43.84
C GLY A 24 2.22 -22.36 42.75
N VAL A 25 3.46 -22.67 42.36
CA VAL A 25 4.17 -21.96 41.28
C VAL A 25 3.49 -22.21 39.93
N LEU A 26 3.01 -23.44 39.66
CA LEU A 26 2.22 -23.74 38.46
C LEU A 26 0.87 -22.99 38.43
N GLY A 27 0.24 -22.77 39.57
CA GLY A 27 -0.98 -21.97 39.69
C GLY A 27 -0.80 -20.50 39.32
N VAL A 28 0.33 -19.88 39.70
CA VAL A 28 0.60 -18.47 39.38
C VAL A 28 0.95 -18.28 37.91
N VAL A 29 1.72 -19.20 37.31
CA VAL A 29 2.10 -19.14 35.89
C VAL A 29 0.86 -19.28 34.98
N THR A 30 -0.10 -20.13 35.35
CA THR A 30 -1.33 -20.32 34.56
C THR A 30 -2.24 -19.09 34.57
N MET A 31 -2.38 -18.39 35.71
CA MET A 31 -3.10 -17.10 35.76
C MET A 31 -2.43 -16.02 34.91
N GLY A 32 -1.09 -15.97 34.90
CA GLY A 32 -0.33 -15.07 34.03
C GLY A 32 -0.61 -15.30 32.54
N SER A 33 -0.67 -16.57 32.11
CA SER A 33 -0.95 -16.91 30.71
C SER A 33 -2.36 -16.54 30.24
N MET A 34 -3.37 -16.60 31.12
CA MET A 34 -4.75 -16.27 30.76
C MET A 34 -4.93 -14.78 30.45
N GLN A 35 -4.30 -13.89 31.23
CA GLN A 35 -4.35 -12.45 30.94
C GLN A 35 -3.66 -12.12 29.61
N LEU A 36 -2.54 -12.79 29.32
CA LEU A 36 -1.84 -12.63 28.05
C LEU A 36 -2.69 -13.12 26.86
N MET A 37 -3.39 -14.25 26.99
CA MET A 37 -4.27 -14.75 25.94
C MET A 37 -5.44 -13.79 25.63
N ASN A 38 -6.05 -13.19 26.66
CA ASN A 38 -7.13 -12.23 26.47
C ASN A 38 -6.66 -10.96 25.73
N THR A 39 -5.51 -10.41 26.14
CA THR A 39 -4.93 -9.23 25.46
C THR A 39 -4.52 -9.53 24.02
N MET A 40 -4.01 -10.74 23.74
CA MET A 40 -3.66 -11.17 22.39
C MET A 40 -4.90 -11.32 21.50
N SER A 41 -5.99 -11.90 22.03
CA SER A 41 -7.26 -12.03 21.31
C SER A 41 -7.85 -10.67 20.92
N ASP A 42 -7.86 -9.72 21.87
CA ASP A 42 -8.31 -8.35 21.60
C ASP A 42 -7.40 -7.62 20.59
N GLY A 43 -6.08 -7.83 20.70
CA GLY A 43 -5.10 -7.32 19.74
C GLY A 43 -5.35 -7.83 18.33
N GLN A 44 -5.53 -9.14 18.18
CA GLN A 44 -5.87 -9.76 16.90
C GLN A 44 -7.18 -9.21 16.34
N ARG A 45 -8.23 -9.09 17.17
CA ARG A 45 -9.51 -8.52 16.75
C ARG A 45 -9.36 -7.10 16.20
N ARG A 46 -8.65 -6.23 16.92
CA ARG A 46 -8.40 -4.84 16.49
C ARG A 46 -7.59 -4.78 15.20
N MET A 47 -6.59 -5.65 15.06
CA MET A 47 -5.79 -5.78 13.84
C MET A 47 -6.68 -6.17 12.65
N TRP A 48 -7.51 -7.21 12.80
CA TRP A 48 -8.45 -7.63 11.75
C TRP A 48 -9.44 -6.54 11.36
N GLN A 49 -9.98 -5.81 12.33
CA GLN A 49 -10.85 -4.66 12.05
C GLN A 49 -10.13 -3.56 11.27
N MET A 50 -8.84 -3.34 11.54
CA MET A 50 -8.03 -2.36 10.84
C MET A 50 -7.72 -2.80 9.40
N LEU A 51 -7.43 -4.09 9.17
CA LEU A 51 -7.23 -4.65 7.84
C LEU A 51 -8.51 -4.53 7.00
N ASN A 52 -9.65 -4.98 7.53
CA ASN A 52 -10.93 -4.87 6.82
C ASN A 52 -11.31 -3.40 6.53
N LEU A 53 -10.97 -2.47 7.42
CA LEU A 53 -11.15 -1.04 7.17
C LEU A 53 -10.24 -0.53 6.06
N THR A 54 -8.99 -0.99 6.03
CA THR A 54 -8.02 -0.63 4.99
C THR A 54 -8.48 -1.12 3.63
N ASP A 55 -9.01 -2.34 3.56
CA ASP A 55 -9.59 -2.91 2.34
C ASP A 55 -10.79 -2.08 1.85
N ALA A 56 -11.72 -1.72 2.76
CA ALA A 56 -12.87 -0.88 2.43
C ALA A 56 -12.45 0.52 1.96
N ILE A 57 -11.43 1.12 2.58
CA ILE A 57 -10.87 2.41 2.15
C ILE A 57 -10.22 2.28 0.77
N ALA A 58 -9.43 1.24 0.54
CA ALA A 58 -8.76 1.00 -0.74
C ALA A 58 -9.77 0.81 -1.88
N GLU A 59 -10.87 0.09 -1.63
CA GLU A 59 -11.95 -0.08 -2.61
C GLU A 59 -12.61 1.27 -2.95
N VAL A 60 -12.94 2.08 -1.94
CA VAL A 60 -13.51 3.43 -2.16
C VAL A 60 -12.51 4.32 -2.89
N GLN A 61 -11.24 4.30 -2.50
CA GLN A 61 -10.16 5.06 -3.14
C GLN A 61 -10.00 4.67 -4.61
N ASN A 62 -10.00 3.37 -4.93
CA ASN A 62 -9.94 2.88 -6.30
C ASN A 62 -11.18 3.32 -7.11
N ALA A 63 -12.35 3.33 -6.48
CA ALA A 63 -13.58 3.78 -7.12
C ALA A 63 -13.58 5.28 -7.44
N VAL A 64 -13.08 6.11 -6.51
CA VAL A 64 -13.01 7.57 -6.73
C VAL A 64 -11.81 7.99 -7.59
N ARG A 65 -10.77 7.16 -7.68
CA ARG A 65 -9.59 7.40 -8.54
C ARG A 65 -9.92 7.31 -10.02
N ASN A 66 -10.79 6.37 -10.40
CA ASN A 66 -11.23 6.25 -11.78
C ASN A 66 -12.34 7.29 -12.05
N GLN A 67 -12.06 8.21 -12.98
CA GLN A 67 -12.98 9.29 -13.32
C GLN A 67 -14.37 8.78 -13.72
N GLU A 68 -14.47 7.72 -14.53
CA GLU A 68 -15.76 7.19 -14.98
C GLU A 68 -16.58 6.58 -13.83
N THR A 69 -15.91 5.85 -12.95
CA THR A 69 -16.51 5.21 -11.76
C THR A 69 -16.98 6.27 -10.76
N CYS A 70 -16.16 7.29 -10.55
CA CYS A 70 -16.51 8.42 -9.72
C CYS A 70 -17.68 9.23 -10.30
N LEU A 71 -17.71 9.48 -11.62
CA LEU A 71 -18.84 10.16 -12.27
C LEU A 71 -20.12 9.32 -12.21
N ALA A 72 -20.04 8.01 -12.44
CA ALA A 72 -21.18 7.11 -12.32
C ALA A 72 -21.74 7.08 -10.87
N THR A 73 -20.85 7.19 -9.88
CA THR A 73 -21.22 7.26 -8.47
C THR A 73 -21.88 8.59 -8.11
N LEU A 74 -21.30 9.72 -8.53
CA LEU A 74 -21.75 11.06 -8.12
C LEU A 74 -22.88 11.61 -9.00
N ASN A 75 -23.01 11.13 -10.23
CA ASN A 75 -24.12 11.43 -11.13
C ASN A 75 -24.84 10.13 -11.54
N PRO A 76 -25.52 9.45 -10.59
CA PRO A 76 -26.31 8.30 -10.96
C PRO A 76 -27.42 8.71 -11.94
N ALA A 77 -28.00 7.74 -12.67
CA ALA A 77 -29.13 7.99 -13.55
C ALA A 77 -30.38 8.57 -12.84
N GLY A 78 -30.39 8.55 -11.50
CA GLY A 78 -31.41 9.19 -10.66
C GLY A 78 -31.07 10.65 -10.30
N PRO A 79 -31.50 11.14 -9.12
CA PRO A 79 -31.16 12.49 -8.70
C PRO A 79 -29.64 12.60 -8.50
N PRO A 80 -28.97 13.57 -9.17
CA PRO A 80 -27.53 13.74 -9.04
C PRO A 80 -27.17 14.13 -7.61
N ILE A 81 -26.01 13.67 -7.14
CA ILE A 81 -25.48 14.10 -5.86
C ILE A 81 -24.88 15.48 -6.08
N LEU A 82 -25.54 16.50 -5.52
CA LEU A 82 -25.13 17.88 -5.68
C LEU A 82 -23.95 18.21 -4.76
N ILE A 83 -22.97 18.92 -5.29
CA ILE A 83 -21.90 19.53 -4.50
C ILE A 83 -22.48 20.74 -3.79
N SER A 84 -22.45 20.74 -2.45
CA SER A 84 -22.97 21.87 -1.68
C SER A 84 -22.15 23.16 -1.93
N THR A 85 -22.86 24.27 -2.17
CA THR A 85 -22.29 25.61 -2.33
C THR A 85 -21.84 26.25 -1.02
N THR A 86 -22.41 25.81 0.11
CA THR A 86 -22.26 26.45 1.43
C THR A 86 -21.67 25.53 2.50
N GLY A 87 -21.01 24.43 2.11
CA GLY A 87 -20.36 23.52 3.06
C GLY A 87 -21.28 22.43 3.64
N GLY A 88 -22.34 22.09 2.93
CA GLY A 88 -23.22 20.97 3.25
C GLY A 88 -22.65 19.61 2.83
N ALA A 89 -23.33 18.58 3.31
CA ALA A 89 -22.94 17.20 3.11
C ALA A 89 -24.07 16.41 2.46
N SER A 90 -23.75 15.69 1.39
CA SER A 90 -24.71 14.90 0.61
C SER A 90 -24.47 13.42 0.87
N ASN A 91 -25.45 12.73 1.44
CA ASN A 91 -25.35 11.29 1.70
C ASN A 91 -25.69 10.49 0.45
N PHE A 92 -24.99 9.38 0.24
CA PHE A 92 -25.29 8.40 -0.78
C PHE A 92 -24.94 6.99 -0.30
N THR A 93 -25.63 6.00 -0.86
CA THR A 93 -25.53 4.60 -0.41
C THR A 93 -24.80 3.71 -1.41
N VAL A 94 -24.64 4.11 -2.67
CA VAL A 94 -24.07 3.20 -3.69
C VAL A 94 -22.85 3.83 -4.34
N LEU A 95 -21.71 3.13 -4.28
CA LEU A 95 -20.59 3.31 -5.18
C LEU A 95 -20.85 2.50 -6.44
N ARG A 96 -20.68 3.11 -7.61
CA ARG A 96 -20.96 2.48 -8.91
C ARG A 96 -19.71 2.35 -9.73
N ARG A 97 -19.58 1.25 -10.48
CA ARG A 97 -18.59 1.08 -11.54
C ARG A 97 -18.89 2.00 -12.72
N ALA A 98 -17.95 2.10 -13.66
CA ALA A 98 -18.10 2.88 -14.89
C ALA A 98 -19.33 2.45 -15.73
N ASP A 99 -19.71 1.18 -15.69
CA ASP A 99 -20.91 0.64 -16.37
C ASP A 99 -22.23 0.96 -15.64
N GLY A 100 -22.16 1.65 -14.50
CA GLY A 100 -23.31 1.99 -13.66
C GLY A 100 -23.75 0.88 -12.71
N THR A 101 -23.15 -0.32 -12.75
CA THR A 101 -23.43 -1.39 -11.77
C THR A 101 -22.96 -0.99 -10.38
N ALA A 102 -23.63 -1.48 -9.34
CA ALA A 102 -23.19 -1.24 -7.97
C ALA A 102 -21.85 -1.97 -7.71
N LEU A 103 -20.83 -1.21 -7.33
CA LEU A 103 -19.57 -1.72 -6.80
C LEU A 103 -19.74 -2.06 -5.32
N VAL A 104 -20.19 -1.09 -4.53
CA VAL A 104 -20.48 -1.24 -3.09
C VAL A 104 -21.80 -0.57 -2.76
N THR A 105 -22.66 -1.28 -2.02
CA THR A 105 -23.94 -0.73 -1.52
C THR A 105 -23.91 -0.68 0.00
N ALA A 106 -23.87 0.52 0.56
CA ALA A 106 -24.05 0.76 1.99
C ALA A 106 -25.55 0.62 2.38
N PRO A 107 -25.86 -0.05 3.50
CA PRO A 107 -24.90 -0.63 4.43
C PRO A 107 -24.27 -1.93 3.91
N THR A 108 -22.96 -2.09 4.09
CA THR A 108 -22.24 -3.34 3.76
C THR A 108 -21.31 -3.74 4.90
N GLU A 109 -21.11 -5.04 5.10
CA GLU A 109 -20.17 -5.58 6.10
C GLU A 109 -18.88 -6.05 5.42
N TYR A 110 -17.73 -5.70 5.99
CA TYR A 110 -16.42 -6.20 5.56
C TYR A 110 -15.85 -7.15 6.62
N GLY A 111 -15.22 -8.22 6.13
CA GLY A 111 -14.59 -9.25 6.95
C GLY A 111 -15.55 -10.28 7.54
N THR A 112 -15.03 -11.14 8.41
CA THR A 112 -15.79 -12.20 9.09
C THR A 112 -15.52 -12.22 10.61
N GLY A 113 -16.30 -12.99 11.37
CA GLY A 113 -16.13 -13.16 12.81
C GLY A 113 -16.17 -11.88 13.66
N ALA A 114 -15.24 -11.78 14.63
CA ALA A 114 -15.12 -10.65 15.56
C ALA A 114 -14.44 -9.41 14.93
N GLY A 115 -13.77 -9.59 13.79
CA GLY A 115 -13.06 -8.56 13.03
C GLY A 115 -13.95 -7.73 12.10
N ARG A 116 -15.26 -8.00 12.05
CA ARG A 116 -16.18 -7.34 11.12
C ARG A 116 -16.31 -5.85 11.37
N ILE A 117 -16.38 -5.12 10.27
CA ILE A 117 -16.79 -3.72 10.25
C ILE A 117 -18.04 -3.59 9.38
N ARG A 118 -18.84 -2.56 9.64
CA ARG A 118 -20.00 -2.21 8.82
C ARG A 118 -19.85 -0.79 8.33
N VAL A 119 -19.87 -0.59 7.01
CA VAL A 119 -19.96 0.73 6.40
C VAL A 119 -21.43 1.09 6.33
N ASP A 120 -21.83 2.17 6.98
CA ASP A 120 -23.24 2.57 7.11
C ASP A 120 -23.70 3.45 5.95
N VAL A 121 -22.90 4.47 5.61
CA VAL A 121 -23.23 5.46 4.60
C VAL A 121 -21.97 6.14 4.08
N PHE A 122 -22.00 6.55 2.81
CA PHE A 122 -21.00 7.43 2.23
C PHE A 122 -21.55 8.86 2.21
N GLN A 123 -20.71 9.83 2.48
CA GLN A 123 -21.12 11.23 2.53
C GLN A 123 -20.12 12.08 1.77
N LEU A 124 -20.58 12.81 0.76
CA LEU A 124 -19.76 13.78 0.06
C LEU A 124 -19.83 15.11 0.82
N THR A 125 -18.68 15.56 1.33
CA THR A 125 -18.52 16.90 1.91
C THR A 125 -17.67 17.73 0.97
N SER A 126 -17.91 19.03 0.87
CA SER A 126 -17.10 19.91 0.04
C SER A 126 -16.81 21.21 0.76
N THR A 127 -15.59 21.72 0.62
CA THR A 127 -15.15 22.97 1.26
C THR A 127 -14.71 23.96 0.18
N GLY A 128 -14.95 25.25 0.42
CA GLY A 128 -14.62 26.33 -0.52
C GLY A 128 -15.78 26.78 -1.44
N PRO A 129 -15.56 27.86 -2.21
CA PRO A 129 -16.57 28.47 -3.07
C PRO A 129 -16.94 27.57 -4.27
N ASN A 130 -18.21 27.61 -4.70
CA ASN A 130 -18.69 26.90 -5.89
C ASN A 130 -18.50 27.75 -7.15
N ASN A 131 -17.25 27.88 -7.58
CA ASN A 131 -16.94 28.47 -8.87
C ASN A 131 -17.06 27.38 -9.95
N VAL A 132 -17.94 27.60 -10.92
CA VAL A 132 -18.14 26.67 -12.03
C VAL A 132 -16.84 26.48 -12.80
N GLY A 133 -16.47 25.23 -13.09
CA GLY A 133 -15.27 24.91 -13.86
C GLY A 133 -13.95 25.01 -13.08
N GLN A 134 -13.96 25.38 -11.80
CA GLN A 134 -12.76 25.36 -10.96
C GLN A 134 -12.70 24.09 -10.10
N ALA A 135 -11.49 23.57 -9.89
CA ALA A 135 -11.26 22.46 -8.98
C ALA A 135 -11.62 22.85 -7.55
N LYS A 136 -12.44 22.03 -6.90
CA LYS A 136 -12.86 22.18 -5.52
C LYS A 136 -12.42 20.97 -4.71
N THR A 137 -11.91 21.20 -3.50
CA THR A 137 -11.60 20.13 -2.55
C THR A 137 -12.89 19.61 -1.93
N ALA A 138 -13.14 18.32 -2.10
CA ALA A 138 -14.21 17.57 -1.48
C ALA A 138 -13.63 16.37 -0.74
N SER A 139 -14.40 15.77 0.16
CA SER A 139 -14.02 14.55 0.85
C SER A 139 -15.18 13.57 0.82
N VAL A 140 -14.90 12.35 0.38
CA VAL A 140 -15.80 11.22 0.56
C VAL A 140 -15.59 10.68 1.97
N VAL A 141 -16.57 10.94 2.80
CA VAL A 141 -16.61 10.60 4.21
C VAL A 141 -17.24 9.21 4.35
N LEU A 142 -16.42 8.23 4.74
CA LEU A 142 -16.82 6.88 5.05
C LEU A 142 -17.22 6.79 6.52
N ARG A 143 -18.51 6.58 6.78
CA ARG A 143 -19.05 6.35 8.12
C ARG A 143 -19.18 4.85 8.36
N TYR A 144 -18.51 4.35 9.38
CA TYR A 144 -18.47 2.91 9.66
C TYR A 144 -18.55 2.61 11.16
N ARG A 145 -18.94 1.40 11.52
CA ARG A 145 -18.95 0.89 12.90
C ARG A 145 -18.08 -0.36 12.99
N LYS A 146 -17.39 -0.50 14.12
CA LYS A 146 -16.66 -1.73 14.47
C LYS A 146 -17.57 -2.63 15.28
N ARG A 147 -17.48 -3.95 15.08
CA ARG A 147 -18.24 -4.90 15.90
C ARG A 147 -17.56 -5.10 17.25
N GLU A 148 -18.31 -4.99 18.35
CA GLU A 148 -17.88 -5.24 19.73
C GLU A 148 -18.82 -6.30 20.35
N GLY A 149 -18.35 -7.55 20.40
CA GLY A 149 -19.20 -8.72 20.68
C GLY A 149 -20.38 -8.87 19.70
N ALA A 150 -21.60 -8.86 20.26
CA ALA A 150 -22.86 -8.96 19.50
C ALA A 150 -23.41 -7.61 19.03
N VAL A 151 -22.83 -6.49 19.49
CA VAL A 151 -23.33 -5.14 19.24
C VAL A 151 -22.37 -4.39 18.32
N TRP A 152 -22.89 -3.43 17.55
CA TRP A 152 -22.06 -2.49 16.78
C TRP A 152 -21.65 -1.33 17.69
N GLY A 153 -20.35 -1.07 17.76
CA GLY A 153 -19.79 0.04 18.53
C GLY A 153 -20.14 1.41 17.96
N ALA A 154 -19.50 2.44 18.49
CA ALA A 154 -19.69 3.82 18.05
C ALA A 154 -19.37 4.00 16.56
N GLN A 155 -20.05 4.96 15.94
CA GLN A 155 -19.81 5.33 14.55
C GLN A 155 -18.51 6.13 14.44
N LEU A 156 -17.62 5.64 13.61
CA LEU A 156 -16.32 6.22 13.29
C LEU A 156 -16.36 6.79 11.87
N VAL A 157 -15.44 7.71 11.59
CA VAL A 157 -15.37 8.45 10.33
C VAL A 157 -13.97 8.34 9.72
N ARG A 158 -13.92 8.19 8.40
CA ARG A 158 -12.70 8.28 7.59
C ARG A 158 -12.95 9.18 6.40
N ASP A 159 -12.09 10.17 6.22
CA ASP A 159 -12.20 11.12 5.12
C ASP A 159 -11.24 10.72 4.01
N ILE A 160 -11.75 10.61 2.79
CA ILE A 160 -10.97 10.35 1.59
C ILE A 160 -11.03 11.62 0.74
N PRO A 161 -9.96 12.43 0.72
CA PRO A 161 -9.97 13.70 0.01
C PRO A 161 -9.93 13.46 -1.50
N ILE A 162 -10.75 14.22 -2.21
CA ILE A 162 -10.88 14.21 -3.66
C ILE A 162 -10.97 15.65 -4.16
N LYS A 163 -10.52 15.91 -5.37
CA LYS A 163 -10.79 17.15 -6.08
C LYS A 163 -11.93 16.89 -7.07
N VAL A 164 -12.90 17.80 -7.12
CA VAL A 164 -14.07 17.73 -8.00
C VAL A 164 -14.25 19.04 -8.74
N ILE A 165 -14.67 19.00 -9.99
CA ILE A 165 -14.98 20.21 -10.78
C ILE A 165 -16.50 20.27 -10.99
N PRO A 166 -17.23 21.21 -10.37
CA PRO A 166 -18.66 21.34 -10.54
C PRO A 166 -19.02 21.99 -11.89
N THR A 167 -20.14 21.55 -12.45
CA THR A 167 -20.86 22.22 -13.54
C THR A 167 -21.71 23.38 -13.01
N ALA A 168 -22.29 24.19 -13.91
CA ALA A 168 -23.25 25.24 -13.56
C ALA A 168 -24.48 24.72 -12.80
N ALA A 169 -24.84 23.43 -12.97
CA ALA A 169 -25.91 22.77 -12.25
C ALA A 169 -25.47 22.14 -10.90
N ASN A 170 -24.26 22.46 -10.41
CA ASN A 170 -23.62 21.85 -9.24
C ASN A 170 -23.46 20.31 -9.32
N ARG A 171 -23.51 19.74 -10.53
CA ARG A 171 -23.16 18.34 -10.80
C ARG A 171 -21.67 18.18 -10.97
N VAL A 172 -21.13 17.01 -10.65
CA VAL A 172 -19.70 16.73 -10.83
C VAL A 172 -19.39 16.53 -12.31
N SER A 173 -18.53 17.34 -12.91
CA SER A 173 -18.07 17.14 -14.30
C SER A 173 -16.82 16.26 -14.38
N ARG A 174 -15.94 16.40 -13.39
CA ARG A 174 -14.67 15.67 -13.27
C ARG A 174 -14.37 15.46 -11.80
N CYS A 175 -13.63 14.39 -11.51
CA CYS A 175 -13.15 14.08 -10.17
C CYS A 175 -11.87 13.25 -10.21
N TYR A 176 -11.01 13.48 -9.22
CA TYR A 176 -9.72 12.81 -9.07
C TYR A 176 -9.27 12.85 -7.60
N LEU A 177 -8.34 11.97 -7.21
CA LEU A 177 -7.76 11.98 -5.86
C LEU A 177 -6.84 13.21 -5.69
N SER A 178 -6.90 13.88 -4.53
CA SER A 178 -6.11 15.09 -4.28
C SER A 178 -4.61 14.85 -4.13
N ASP A 179 -4.21 13.64 -3.73
CA ASP A 179 -2.91 13.44 -3.06
C ASP A 179 -1.80 12.92 -3.99
N MET A 180 -2.15 12.36 -5.15
CA MET A 180 -1.20 11.55 -5.93
C MET A 180 -0.72 12.17 -7.24
N SER A 181 -1.28 13.28 -7.69
CA SER A 181 -1.06 13.69 -9.08
C SER A 181 -0.16 14.92 -9.23
N GLY A 182 -0.12 15.84 -8.26
CA GLY A 182 0.77 17.01 -8.31
C GLY A 182 2.23 16.62 -8.04
N PRO A 183 2.59 16.26 -6.80
CA PRO A 183 3.99 15.96 -6.44
C PRO A 183 4.61 14.81 -7.26
N ALA A 184 3.81 13.81 -7.64
CA ALA A 184 4.29 12.73 -8.49
C ALA A 184 4.53 13.19 -9.93
N CYS A 185 3.72 14.11 -10.45
CA CYS A 185 3.95 14.71 -11.77
C CYS A 185 5.19 15.60 -11.74
N ASP A 186 5.32 16.44 -10.72
CA ASP A 186 6.48 17.32 -10.52
C ASP A 186 7.77 16.49 -10.38
N ALA A 187 7.72 15.36 -9.65
CA ALA A 187 8.86 14.44 -9.51
C ALA A 187 9.26 13.76 -10.82
N LEU A 188 8.33 13.63 -11.77
CA LEU A 188 8.59 13.13 -13.13
C LEU A 188 8.99 14.26 -14.10
N GLY A 189 9.15 15.50 -13.61
CA GLY A 189 9.46 16.66 -14.44
C GLY A 189 8.33 17.08 -15.37
N GLY A 190 7.07 16.75 -15.03
CA GLY A 190 5.89 17.22 -15.74
C GLY A 190 5.19 18.38 -15.04
N ASP A 191 4.30 19.06 -15.75
CA ASP A 191 3.39 20.04 -15.18
C ASP A 191 2.02 19.40 -14.92
N PHE A 192 1.55 19.44 -13.67
CA PHE A 192 0.22 18.93 -13.33
C PHE A 192 -0.86 19.95 -13.70
N ASP A 193 -1.67 19.62 -14.70
CA ASP A 193 -2.84 20.43 -15.06
C ASP A 193 -4.02 20.08 -14.14
N GLU A 194 -4.31 20.97 -13.19
CA GLU A 194 -5.41 20.81 -12.23
C GLU A 194 -6.80 20.76 -12.89
N LEU A 195 -6.97 21.28 -14.11
CA LEU A 195 -8.26 21.24 -14.81
C LEU A 195 -8.51 19.87 -15.45
N THR A 196 -7.47 19.25 -16.00
CA THR A 196 -7.57 17.93 -16.61
C THR A 196 -7.28 16.79 -15.65
N GLY A 197 -6.64 17.07 -14.51
CA GLY A 197 -6.16 16.05 -13.59
C GLY A 197 -5.08 15.18 -14.21
N ARG A 198 -4.40 15.67 -15.26
CA ARG A 198 -3.37 14.93 -15.99
C ARG A 198 -2.02 15.60 -15.78
N CYS A 199 -1.00 14.75 -15.70
CA CYS A 199 0.37 15.21 -15.81
C CYS A 199 0.66 15.49 -17.29
N THR A 200 0.89 16.75 -17.62
CA THR A 200 1.31 17.21 -18.95
C THR A 200 2.82 17.43 -18.96
N THR A 201 3.41 17.62 -20.15
CA THR A 201 4.83 18.03 -20.29
C THR A 201 5.82 17.18 -19.51
N ILE A 202 5.60 15.86 -19.39
CA ILE A 202 6.57 14.95 -18.76
C ILE A 202 7.84 14.98 -19.60
N ASP A 203 8.80 15.77 -19.16
CA ASP A 203 10.08 15.86 -19.82
C ASP A 203 10.96 14.71 -19.33
N LEU A 204 10.83 13.57 -20.00
CA LEU A 204 11.71 12.42 -19.80
C LEU A 204 13.16 12.69 -20.28
N SER A 205 13.51 13.94 -20.68
CA SER A 205 14.84 14.29 -21.17
C SER A 205 15.90 14.53 -20.07
N LEU A 206 15.54 14.57 -18.78
CA LEU A 206 16.51 14.49 -17.67
C LEU A 206 16.60 13.03 -17.20
N GLN A 207 17.69 12.28 -17.41
CA GLN A 207 19.08 12.56 -16.98
C GLN A 207 20.11 12.03 -17.99
N ALA A 208 20.26 12.67 -19.15
CA ALA A 208 21.49 12.45 -19.96
C ALA A 208 22.70 13.24 -19.41
N GLY A 209 22.50 14.10 -18.39
CA GLY A 209 23.55 14.96 -17.83
C GLY A 209 23.52 15.16 -16.32
N ALA A 210 22.57 14.55 -15.59
CA ALA A 210 22.86 14.28 -14.18
C ALA A 210 23.78 13.07 -14.18
N ASP A 211 24.90 13.16 -13.47
CA ASP A 211 25.71 12.00 -13.10
C ASP A 211 24.79 10.98 -12.41
N LEU A 212 24.14 10.15 -13.21
CA LEU A 212 23.70 8.84 -12.80
C LEU A 212 25.02 8.14 -12.47
N ARG A 213 25.46 8.28 -11.21
CA ARG A 213 26.33 7.30 -10.57
C ARG A 213 25.54 6.01 -10.57
N LEU A 214 25.50 5.37 -11.75
CA LEU A 214 25.21 3.97 -11.89
C LEU A 214 26.12 3.33 -10.84
N PRO A 215 25.56 2.55 -9.90
CA PRO A 215 26.39 1.76 -9.01
C PRO A 215 27.40 1.05 -9.90
N ALA A 216 28.68 1.13 -9.51
CA ALA A 216 29.75 0.44 -10.21
C ALA A 216 29.23 -0.96 -10.55
N ASP A 217 29.27 -1.33 -11.83
CA ASP A 217 28.81 -2.61 -12.41
C ASP A 217 27.41 -2.62 -13.07
N GLY A 218 26.81 -1.46 -13.34
CA GLY A 218 25.57 -1.35 -14.13
C GLY A 218 25.74 -1.67 -15.63
N GLU A 219 24.99 -2.65 -16.14
CA GLU A 219 24.89 -2.97 -17.58
C GLU A 219 23.75 -2.16 -18.21
N ILE A 220 24.02 -1.44 -19.31
CA ILE A 220 23.00 -0.65 -20.03
C ILE A 220 22.64 -1.38 -21.32
N CYS A 221 21.39 -1.80 -21.47
CA CYS A 221 20.90 -2.44 -22.68
C CYS A 221 19.96 -1.52 -23.46
N ARG A 222 20.28 -1.22 -24.73
CA ARG A 222 19.43 -0.45 -25.64
C ARG A 222 19.29 -1.18 -26.98
N GLY A 223 18.06 -1.55 -27.35
CA GLY A 223 17.79 -2.23 -28.62
C GLY A 223 18.41 -3.62 -28.75
N GLY A 224 18.57 -4.37 -27.65
CA GLY A 224 19.16 -5.71 -27.66
C GLY A 224 20.70 -5.73 -27.67
N VAL A 225 21.34 -4.58 -27.59
CA VAL A 225 22.79 -4.43 -27.39
C VAL A 225 23.03 -3.94 -25.96
N CYS A 226 23.77 -4.73 -25.18
CA CYS A 226 24.17 -4.39 -23.82
C CYS A 226 25.61 -3.88 -23.83
N GLN A 227 25.86 -2.73 -23.21
CA GLN A 227 27.18 -2.17 -23.00
C GLN A 227 27.46 -2.11 -21.50
N THR A 228 28.60 -2.67 -21.09
CA THR A 228 29.19 -2.44 -19.78
C THR A 228 30.04 -1.18 -19.84
N VAL A 229 29.65 -0.15 -19.09
CA VAL A 229 30.38 1.12 -19.06
C VAL A 229 31.32 1.09 -17.86
N PHE A 230 32.62 1.01 -18.12
CA PHE A 230 33.63 1.19 -17.09
C PHE A 230 33.89 2.68 -16.88
N ASN A 231 33.83 3.12 -15.62
CA ASN A 231 34.21 4.47 -15.21
C ASN A 231 35.72 4.69 -15.50
N SER A 232 36.14 5.90 -15.89
CA SER A 232 37.54 6.28 -16.16
C SER A 232 38.53 6.04 -15.00
N ASN A 233 38.03 5.84 -13.78
CA ASN A 233 38.79 5.48 -12.58
C ASN A 233 38.91 3.97 -12.34
N GLN A 234 38.29 3.12 -13.19
CA GLN A 234 38.44 1.68 -13.12
C GLN A 234 39.54 1.23 -14.09
N THR A 235 40.72 0.91 -13.54
CA THR A 235 41.70 0.11 -14.26
C THR A 235 41.18 -1.32 -14.35
N CYS A 236 41.01 -1.86 -15.56
CA CYS A 236 40.75 -3.28 -15.75
C CYS A 236 41.90 -4.06 -15.07
N PRO A 237 41.69 -4.76 -13.94
CA PRO A 237 42.76 -5.57 -13.34
C PRO A 237 43.21 -6.59 -14.36
N TRP A 238 44.52 -6.70 -14.56
CA TRP A 238 45.12 -7.56 -15.58
C TRP A 238 44.60 -8.99 -15.44
N GLY A 239 43.79 -9.44 -16.40
CA GLY A 239 43.12 -10.74 -16.35
C GLY A 239 41.88 -10.80 -17.25
N SER A 240 41.39 -12.02 -17.48
CA SER A 240 40.15 -12.29 -18.22
C SER A 240 38.93 -12.07 -17.33
N MET A 241 37.95 -11.28 -17.78
CA MET A 241 36.65 -11.15 -17.12
C MET A 241 35.60 -11.92 -17.91
N ASN A 242 34.78 -12.71 -17.22
CA ASN A 242 33.60 -13.29 -17.83
C ASN A 242 32.46 -12.26 -17.80
N ALA A 243 32.19 -11.63 -18.94
CA ALA A 243 30.99 -10.81 -19.11
C ALA A 243 29.83 -11.74 -19.53
N ARG A 244 28.71 -11.68 -18.80
CA ARG A 244 27.45 -12.30 -19.23
C ARG A 244 26.58 -11.23 -19.84
N CYS A 245 26.45 -11.21 -21.17
CA CYS A 245 25.42 -10.41 -21.81
C CYS A 245 24.06 -11.09 -21.61
N VAL A 246 23.13 -10.42 -20.94
CA VAL A 246 21.74 -10.87 -20.85
C VAL A 246 20.95 -10.23 -21.99
N ASN A 247 20.79 -10.94 -23.11
CA ASN A 247 19.90 -10.49 -24.17
C ASN A 247 18.45 -10.87 -23.83
N VAL A 248 17.49 -10.03 -24.21
CA VAL A 248 16.05 -10.14 -23.89
C VAL A 248 15.40 -11.42 -24.50
N VAL A 249 16.13 -12.14 -25.35
CA VAL A 249 15.62 -13.32 -26.09
C VAL A 249 16.29 -14.64 -25.67
N GLY A 250 17.15 -14.63 -24.65
CA GLY A 250 17.74 -15.86 -24.10
C GLY A 250 19.20 -15.69 -23.68
N ILE A 251 19.61 -16.51 -22.71
CA ILE A 251 20.97 -16.56 -22.19
C ILE A 251 21.90 -17.08 -23.30
N SER A 252 22.70 -16.19 -23.89
CA SER A 252 23.80 -16.58 -24.78
C SER A 252 25.01 -17.02 -23.92
N PRO A 253 25.85 -17.95 -24.39
CA PRO A 253 27.08 -18.31 -23.69
C PRO A 253 28.01 -17.08 -23.66
N GLY A 254 28.30 -16.58 -22.46
CA GLY A 254 29.16 -15.41 -22.25
C GLY A 254 30.53 -15.59 -22.89
N GLY A 255 30.94 -14.61 -23.71
CA GLY A 255 32.29 -14.50 -24.22
C GLY A 255 33.24 -13.97 -23.15
N THR A 256 34.49 -14.41 -23.20
CA THR A 256 35.55 -13.90 -22.32
C THR A 256 36.14 -12.63 -22.95
N LEU A 257 35.97 -11.48 -22.28
CA LEU A 257 36.61 -10.23 -22.72
C LEU A 257 38.06 -10.22 -22.23
N MET A 258 39.02 -10.08 -23.15
CA MET A 258 40.42 -9.83 -22.81
C MET A 258 40.69 -8.33 -22.83
N CYS A 259 40.95 -7.75 -21.66
CA CYS A 259 41.47 -6.39 -21.56
C CYS A 259 42.92 -6.35 -22.07
N GLY A 260 43.10 -6.19 -23.37
CA GLY A 260 44.37 -5.77 -23.95
C GLY A 260 44.59 -4.28 -23.69
N ALA A 261 45.85 -3.87 -23.52
CA ALA A 261 46.27 -2.49 -23.29
C ALA A 261 45.83 -1.55 -24.42
N ALA A 262 44.57 -1.13 -24.41
CA ALA A 262 44.05 -0.14 -25.31
C ALA A 262 44.10 1.23 -24.61
N PRO A 263 44.61 2.29 -25.24
CA PRO A 263 44.59 3.62 -24.66
C PRO A 263 43.15 4.04 -24.35
N ALA A 264 43.00 4.86 -23.30
CA ALA A 264 41.70 5.37 -22.85
C ALA A 264 40.88 5.89 -24.04
N GLY A 265 39.71 5.29 -24.28
CA GLY A 265 38.79 5.67 -25.36
C GLY A 265 38.56 4.62 -26.46
N THR A 266 39.12 3.41 -26.34
CA THR A 266 38.89 2.36 -27.35
C THR A 266 37.73 1.45 -26.93
N ALA A 267 36.69 1.36 -27.76
CA ALA A 267 35.54 0.49 -27.52
C ALA A 267 35.95 -0.99 -27.56
N CYS A 268 35.52 -1.78 -26.58
CA CYS A 268 35.68 -3.23 -26.60
C CYS A 268 34.63 -3.83 -27.54
N THR A 269 35.06 -4.46 -28.63
CA THR A 269 34.21 -5.30 -29.47
C THR A 269 34.25 -6.75 -28.97
N PRO A 270 33.14 -7.49 -29.04
CA PRO A 270 33.07 -8.89 -28.62
C PRO A 270 33.99 -9.80 -29.43
#